data_AF-A0A3B9ANS9-F1
#
_entry.id   AF-A0A3B9ANS9-F1
#
_cell.length_a   1.000
_cell.length_b   1.000
_cell.length_c   1.000
_cell.angle_alpha   90.00
_cell.angle_beta   90.00
_cell.angle_gamma   90.00
#
_symmetry.space_group_name_H-M   'P 1'
#
loop_
_entity.id
_entity.type
_entity.pdbx_description
1 polymer ?
#
loop_
_entity_poly.entity_id
_entity_poly.type
_entity_poly.pdbx_seq_one_letter_code
_entity_poly.pdbx_strand_id
1 'polypeptide(L)'
;MKHFTLFSFLLLSAFVHGQITFPIDFQSTSISYTFTDFGGGQMSLVDNPDMSGINTSTKVARMIKNIGDPWGGSLLELANPVDLSVNKHFRLKVWTPGAGRKVL
;
A
#
# COMPACT_ATOMS: atom_id res chain seq x y z
N MET A 1 -38.02 14.59 44.20
CA MET A 1 -36.61 14.74 43.75
C MET A 1 -35.93 13.39 43.92
N LYS A 2 -35.89 12.56 42.87
CA LYS A 2 -35.11 11.32 42.85
C LYS A 2 -34.44 11.22 41.49
N HIS A 3 -33.12 11.10 41.55
CA HIS A 3 -32.17 11.42 40.51
C HIS A 3 -32.29 10.47 39.31
N PHE A 4 -32.43 11.04 38.11
CA PHE A 4 -32.35 10.31 36.84
C PHE A 4 -30.93 10.49 36.31
N THR A 5 -30.05 9.56 36.64
CA THR A 5 -28.65 9.58 36.17
C THR A 5 -28.58 8.88 34.82
N LEU A 6 -28.40 9.66 33.76
CA LEU A 6 -28.20 9.18 32.40
C LEU A 6 -26.76 8.65 32.26
N PHE A 7 -26.60 7.35 32.05
CA PHE A 7 -25.31 6.72 31.77
C PHE A 7 -25.00 6.89 30.27
N SER A 8 -24.28 7.94 29.90
CA SER A 8 -23.80 8.11 28.53
C SER A 8 -22.58 7.21 28.32
N PHE A 9 -22.76 6.12 27.57
CA PHE A 9 -21.68 5.22 27.18
C PHE A 9 -21.01 5.80 25.93
N LEU A 10 -19.92 6.56 26.12
CA LEU A 10 -19.06 6.99 25.02
C LEU A 10 -18.26 5.78 24.54
N LEU A 11 -18.75 5.08 23.52
CA LEU A 11 -18.00 4.03 22.84
C LEU A 11 -16.93 4.70 21.97
N LEU A 12 -15.74 4.92 22.52
CA LEU A 12 -14.58 5.34 21.75
C LEU A 12 -14.12 4.17 20.89
N SER A 13 -14.63 4.06 19.66
CA SER A 13 -14.11 3.11 18.69
C SER A 13 -12.71 3.57 18.29
N ALA A 14 -11.68 3.02 18.93
CA ALA A 14 -10.31 3.13 18.43
C ALA A 14 -10.24 2.34 17.12
N PHE A 15 -10.30 3.03 15.99
CA PHE A 15 -9.96 2.42 14.72
C PHE A 15 -8.46 2.11 14.76
N VAL A 16 -8.14 0.84 15.02
CA VAL A 16 -6.80 0.31 14.81
C VAL A 16 -6.61 0.25 13.29
N HIS A 17 -6.07 1.33 12.73
CA HIS A 17 -5.63 1.33 11.34
C HIS A 17 -4.44 0.38 11.24
N GLY A 18 -4.49 -0.57 10.31
CA GLY A 18 -3.35 -1.44 10.09
C GLY A 18 -2.13 -0.61 9.69
N GLN A 19 -0.97 -1.00 10.17
CA GLN A 19 0.29 -0.36 9.82
C GLN A 19 0.86 -0.96 8.55
N ILE A 20 1.40 -0.12 7.66
CA ILE A 20 2.15 -0.60 6.49
C ILE A 20 3.54 -1.01 6.96
N THR A 21 3.80 -2.31 6.98
CA THR A 21 5.08 -2.92 7.35
C THR A 21 5.43 -4.06 6.39
N PHE A 22 6.68 -4.53 6.42
CA PHE A 22 7.08 -5.68 5.60
C PHE A 22 6.57 -7.02 6.17
N PRO A 23 6.28 -8.01 5.30
CA PRO A 23 6.18 -7.90 3.84
C PRO A 23 4.91 -7.19 3.39
N ILE A 24 5.01 -6.37 2.33
CA ILE A 24 3.85 -5.68 1.73
C ILE A 24 3.32 -6.52 0.58
N ASP A 25 2.10 -7.04 0.71
CA ASP A 25 1.43 -7.87 -0.28
C ASP A 25 0.12 -7.27 -0.84
N PHE A 26 -0.30 -6.13 -0.30
CA PHE A 26 -1.52 -5.39 -0.64
C PHE A 26 -2.84 -6.13 -0.40
N GLN A 27 -2.85 -7.14 0.48
CA GLN A 27 -4.03 -7.98 0.71
C GLN A 27 -4.88 -7.53 1.90
N SER A 28 -4.39 -6.60 2.72
CA SER A 28 -5.11 -6.15 3.92
C SER A 28 -6.31 -5.29 3.59
N THR A 29 -7.47 -5.63 4.15
CA THR A 29 -8.70 -4.84 4.08
C THR A 29 -8.77 -3.74 5.14
N SER A 30 -7.86 -3.76 6.13
CA SER A 30 -7.84 -2.82 7.25
C SER A 30 -6.75 -1.76 7.11
N ILE A 31 -5.96 -1.82 6.02
CA ILE A 31 -4.92 -0.85 5.68
C ILE A 31 -5.41 -0.03 4.48
N SER A 32 -5.36 1.30 4.60
CA SER A 32 -5.49 2.18 3.44
C SER A 32 -4.11 2.41 2.85
N TYR A 33 -3.84 1.82 1.68
CA TYR A 33 -2.58 2.02 0.96
C TYR A 33 -2.64 3.34 0.18
N THR A 34 -2.17 4.41 0.82
CA THR A 34 -2.10 5.75 0.21
C THR A 34 -0.74 5.97 -0.43
N PHE A 35 -0.74 6.31 -1.71
CA PHE A 35 0.46 6.60 -2.50
C PHE A 35 0.65 8.10 -2.67
N THR A 36 1.89 8.56 -2.59
CA THR A 36 2.26 9.95 -2.88
C THR A 36 2.96 10.02 -4.23
N ASP A 37 2.21 10.49 -5.22
CA ASP A 37 2.61 10.55 -6.63
C ASP A 37 3.40 11.84 -6.95
N PHE A 38 4.36 11.76 -7.87
CA PHE A 38 5.17 12.91 -8.30
C PHE A 38 5.70 12.77 -9.74
N GLY A 39 6.04 13.89 -10.38
CA GLY A 39 6.65 13.91 -11.72
C GLY A 39 5.86 13.17 -12.82
N GLY A 40 4.55 13.05 -12.67
CA GLY A 40 3.67 12.31 -13.59
C GLY A 40 3.65 10.79 -13.37
N GLY A 41 4.30 10.26 -12.32
CA GLY A 41 4.01 8.91 -11.84
C GLY A 41 2.63 8.84 -11.21
N GLN A 42 1.94 7.71 -11.34
CA GLN A 42 0.66 7.46 -10.72
C GLN A 42 0.60 6.01 -10.26
N MET A 43 0.60 5.78 -8.94
CA MET A 43 0.45 4.45 -8.37
C MET A 43 -0.97 4.23 -7.86
N SER A 44 -1.52 3.04 -8.13
CA SER A 44 -2.89 2.69 -7.75
C SER A 44 -2.96 1.25 -7.28
N LEU A 45 -3.84 0.97 -6.31
CA LEU A 45 -4.17 -0.40 -5.92
C LEU A 45 -5.22 -0.95 -6.88
N VAL A 46 -4.95 -2.10 -7.50
CA VAL A 46 -5.81 -2.69 -8.54
C VAL A 46 -5.94 -4.20 -8.36
N ASP A 47 -6.93 -4.79 -9.03
CA ASP A 47 -6.98 -6.25 -9.20
C ASP A 47 -5.75 -6.74 -9.94
N ASN A 48 -5.18 -7.85 -9.48
CA ASN A 48 -4.01 -8.45 -10.09
C ASN A 48 -4.38 -8.96 -11.50
N PRO A 49 -3.78 -8.40 -12.58
CA PRO A 49 -4.10 -8.81 -13.95
C PRO A 49 -3.55 -10.21 -14.28
N ASP A 50 -2.64 -10.75 -13.46
CA ASP A 50 -2.02 -12.06 -13.66
C ASP A 50 -1.85 -12.78 -12.31
N MET A 51 -2.91 -13.47 -11.89
CA MET A 51 -2.96 -14.24 -10.64
C MET A 51 -2.36 -15.65 -10.78
N SER A 52 -1.25 -15.76 -11.51
CA SER A 52 -0.62 -17.05 -11.81
C SER A 52 0.85 -17.12 -11.39
N GLY A 53 1.45 -18.32 -11.54
CA GLY A 53 2.87 -18.54 -11.27
C GLY A 53 3.24 -18.21 -9.82
N ILE A 54 4.24 -17.32 -9.65
CA ILE A 54 4.79 -16.98 -8.33
C ILE A 54 4.00 -15.89 -7.59
N ASN A 55 2.98 -15.28 -8.20
CA ASN A 55 2.13 -14.28 -7.55
C ASN A 55 0.64 -14.54 -7.76
N THR A 56 0.00 -15.14 -6.75
CA THR A 56 -1.44 -15.44 -6.74
C THR A 56 -2.26 -14.43 -5.93
N SER A 57 -1.69 -13.27 -5.58
CA SER A 57 -2.40 -12.23 -4.83
C SER A 57 -3.60 -11.69 -5.62
N THR A 58 -4.68 -11.32 -4.92
CA THR A 58 -5.88 -10.76 -5.56
C THR A 58 -5.69 -9.31 -5.97
N LYS A 59 -4.85 -8.57 -5.22
CA LYS A 59 -4.54 -7.16 -5.48
C LYS A 59 -3.05 -6.97 -5.67
N VAL A 60 -2.69 -5.93 -6.42
CA VAL A 60 -1.31 -5.45 -6.63
C VAL A 60 -1.30 -3.94 -6.73
N ALA A 61 -0.15 -3.32 -6.46
CA ALA A 61 0.09 -1.94 -6.85
C ALA A 61 0.47 -1.87 -8.33
N ARG A 62 -0.15 -0.93 -9.07
CA ARG A 62 0.13 -0.65 -10.47
C ARG A 62 0.62 0.78 -10.63
N MET A 63 1.80 0.92 -11.23
CA MET A 63 2.37 2.20 -11.65
C MET A 63 1.99 2.51 -13.10
N ILE A 64 1.55 3.73 -13.36
CA ILE A 64 1.43 4.32 -14.70
C ILE A 64 2.34 5.56 -14.73
N LYS A 65 3.26 5.62 -15.69
CA LYS A 65 4.06 6.82 -15.96
C LYS A 65 3.38 7.65 -17.03
N ASN A 66 2.79 8.76 -16.62
CA ASN A 66 2.21 9.76 -17.51
C ASN A 66 3.27 10.78 -17.96
N ILE A 67 2.87 11.70 -18.84
CA ILE A 67 3.65 12.88 -19.19
C ILE A 67 3.99 13.66 -17.91
N GLY A 68 5.24 14.07 -17.79
CA GLY A 68 5.78 14.77 -16.63
C GLY A 68 7.29 14.67 -16.62
N ASP A 69 7.90 14.79 -15.46
CA ASP A 69 9.35 14.74 -15.30
C ASP A 69 9.94 13.38 -15.70
N PRO A 70 11.20 13.34 -16.16
CA PRO A 70 11.88 12.08 -16.48
C PRO A 70 12.13 11.20 -15.24
N TRP A 71 12.03 11.76 -14.03
CA TRP A 71 12.14 11.06 -12.74
C TRP A 71 10.79 10.86 -12.03
N GLY A 72 9.66 10.94 -12.74
CA GLY A 72 8.35 10.74 -12.12
C GLY A 72 8.15 9.36 -11.50
N GLY A 73 7.48 9.31 -10.37
CA GLY A 73 7.28 8.08 -9.60
C GLY A 73 6.21 8.24 -8.53
N SER A 74 6.25 7.35 -7.56
CA SER A 74 5.36 7.36 -6.40
C SER A 74 6.07 6.73 -5.21
N LEU A 75 5.66 7.10 -4.01
CA LEU A 75 6.15 6.51 -2.77
C LEU A 75 5.00 6.00 -1.91
N LEU A 76 5.27 4.93 -1.17
CA LEU A 76 4.41 4.40 -0.12
C LEU A 76 5.16 4.53 1.20
N GLU A 77 4.63 5.33 2.12
CA GLU A 77 5.26 5.54 3.42
C GLU A 77 4.98 4.37 4.36
N LEU A 78 6.03 3.89 5.04
CA LEU A 78 5.92 2.83 6.05
C LEU A 78 5.62 3.44 7.41
N ALA A 79 4.95 2.67 8.26
CA ALA A 79 4.62 3.14 9.61
C ALA A 79 5.87 3.34 10.50
N ASN A 80 6.96 2.63 10.22
CA ASN A 80 8.20 2.68 11.00
C ASN A 80 9.42 2.65 10.07
N PRO A 81 10.57 3.19 10.51
CA PRO A 81 11.84 3.03 9.80
C PRO A 81 12.19 1.56 9.58
N VAL A 82 12.81 1.27 8.44
CA VAL A 82 13.26 -0.09 8.13
C VAL A 82 14.51 -0.41 8.93
N ASP A 83 14.47 -1.50 9.71
CA ASP A 83 15.66 -2.06 10.35
C ASP A 83 16.45 -2.91 9.35
N LEU A 84 17.66 -2.44 9.01
CA LEU A 84 18.59 -3.12 8.10
C LEU A 84 19.79 -3.75 8.83
N SER A 85 19.72 -3.90 10.16
CA SER A 85 20.80 -4.52 10.95
C SER A 85 20.98 -6.00 10.61
N VAL A 86 19.86 -6.72 10.38
CA VAL A 86 19.83 -8.16 10.07
C VAL A 86 19.62 -8.41 8.58
N ASN A 87 18.55 -7.88 7.99
CA ASN A 87 18.19 -8.10 6.59
C ASN A 87 18.49 -6.87 5.76
N LYS A 88 19.39 -7.00 4.79
CA LYS A 88 19.91 -5.88 3.98
C LYS A 88 19.44 -5.90 2.53
N HIS A 89 18.52 -6.79 2.20
CA HIS A 89 18.06 -7.02 0.84
C HIS A 89 16.54 -6.90 0.78
N PHE A 90 16.07 -6.17 -0.22
CA PHE A 90 14.66 -6.12 -0.58
C PHE A 90 14.44 -7.01 -1.81
N ARG A 91 13.28 -7.66 -1.85
CA ARG A 91 12.81 -8.38 -3.03
C ARG A 91 11.44 -7.85 -3.39
N LEU A 92 11.21 -7.67 -4.68
CA LEU A 92 9.94 -7.24 -5.23
C LEU A 92 9.56 -8.19 -6.38
N LYS A 93 8.26 -8.48 -6.48
CA LYS A 93 7.70 -9.12 -7.67
C LYS A 93 7.19 -8.01 -8.58
N VAL A 94 7.71 -7.93 -9.80
CA VAL A 94 7.33 -6.92 -10.79
C VAL A 94 6.73 -7.63 -11.99
N TRP A 95 5.56 -7.17 -12.42
CA TRP A 95 4.86 -7.67 -13.60
C TRP A 95 4.76 -6.56 -14.65
N THR A 96 4.85 -6.92 -15.93
CA THR A 96 4.65 -6.02 -17.05
C THR A 96 3.81 -6.73 -18.13
N PRO A 97 2.83 -6.05 -18.76
CA PRO A 97 1.91 -6.68 -19.72
C PRO A 97 2.56 -7.08 -21.05
N GLY A 98 3.78 -6.62 -21.34
CA GLY A 98 4.45 -6.87 -22.62
C GLY A 98 5.88 -7.32 -22.45
N ALA A 99 6.28 -8.34 -23.22
CA ALA A 99 7.66 -8.76 -23.35
C ALA A 99 8.52 -7.62 -23.94
N GLY A 100 9.78 -7.51 -23.50
CA GLY A 100 10.75 -6.55 -24.05
C GLY A 100 10.52 -5.08 -23.68
N ARG A 101 9.58 -4.76 -22.79
CA ARG A 101 9.40 -3.40 -22.27
C ARG A 101 10.43 -3.13 -21.17
N LYS A 102 11.27 -2.10 -21.36
CA LYS A 102 12.11 -1.59 -20.28
C LYS A 102 11.21 -0.97 -19.21
N VAL A 103 11.29 -1.47 -17.99
CA VAL A 103 10.76 -0.77 -16.82
C VAL A 103 11.59 0.51 -16.69
N LEU A 104 10.97 1.67 -16.87
CA LEU A 104 11.60 2.97 -16.70
C LEU A 104 11.66 3.33 -15.21
#